data_AF-A0A7V9QBF8-F1
#
_entry.id   AF-A0A7V9QBF8-F1
#
_cell.length_a   1.000
_cell.length_b   1.000
_cell.length_c   1.000
_cell.angle_alpha   90.00
_cell.angle_beta   90.00
_cell.angle_gamma   90.00
#
_symmetry.space_group_name_H-M   'P 1'
#
loop_
_entity.id
_entity.type
_entity.pdbx_description
1 polymer ?
#
loop_
_entity_poly.entity_id
_entity_poly.type
_entity_poly.pdbx_seq_one_letter_code
_entity_poly.pdbx_strand_id
1 'polypeptide(L)'
;MVTLLLQGAIAALILGCGFVALGICRRHGNPPTLSIEGWRLTAAALLIAGSVAAVQASFAGLSVYLGASSTIYQQYIRWAPAANLSRSWLMLAFGALLLALFASGGSRKVPRIAAPVLFLGALIGLVMGGVEGPLTAARHFPRVVVLDLVELIVLGAVLLAGLVRSMDRLLWSFIVLYVVRLALNILWMAARAWVDTPGIWVPSARGRVMISAAFWAAMLTVAGYRLLLARRGIHPEALTLDPQPETHTR
;
A
#
# COMPACT_ATOMS: atom_id res chain seq x y z
N MET A 1 -24.78 1.32 0.86
CA MET A 1 -24.31 1.63 2.23
C MET A 1 -23.13 0.76 2.69
N VAL A 2 -23.27 -0.58 2.75
CA VAL A 2 -22.21 -1.48 3.28
C VAL A 2 -20.84 -1.30 2.61
N THR A 3 -20.79 -1.17 1.28
CA THR A 3 -19.52 -0.96 0.55
C THR A 3 -18.78 0.31 0.97
N LEU A 4 -19.49 1.37 1.32
CA LEU A 4 -18.90 2.65 1.75
C LEU A 4 -18.33 2.54 3.16
N LEU A 5 -19.06 1.89 4.07
CA LEU A 5 -18.56 1.60 5.42
C LEU A 5 -17.27 0.79 5.35
N LEU A 6 -17.22 -0.20 4.46
CA LEU A 6 -16.01 -0.98 4.23
C LEU A 6 -14.86 -0.16 3.61
N GLN A 7 -15.14 0.79 2.71
CA GLN A 7 -14.12 1.71 2.19
C GLN A 7 -13.55 2.63 3.28
N GLY A 8 -14.41 3.16 4.16
CA GLY A 8 -13.98 3.93 5.33
C GLY A 8 -13.14 3.08 6.29
N ALA A 9 -13.55 1.84 6.55
CA ALA A 9 -12.78 0.89 7.35
C ALA A 9 -11.40 0.60 6.74
N ILE A 10 -11.32 0.40 5.43
CA ILE A 10 -10.03 0.22 4.73
C ILE A 10 -9.15 1.45 4.89
N ALA A 11 -9.68 2.66 4.70
CA ALA A 11 -8.90 3.88 4.89
C ALA A 11 -8.34 3.99 6.32
N ALA A 12 -9.16 3.67 7.33
CA ALA A 12 -8.73 3.62 8.72
C ALA A 12 -7.66 2.56 8.98
N LEU A 13 -7.79 1.37 8.39
CA LEU A 13 -6.78 0.30 8.51
C LEU A 13 -5.45 0.69 7.86
N ILE A 14 -5.47 1.34 6.70
CA ILE A 14 -4.27 1.84 6.02
C ILE A 14 -3.55 2.88 6.90
N LEU A 15 -4.30 3.85 7.42
CA LEU A 15 -3.77 4.85 8.35
C LEU A 15 -3.21 4.19 9.61
N GLY A 16 -3.95 3.22 10.17
CA GLY A 16 -3.50 2.43 11.32
C GLY A 16 -2.17 1.74 11.06
N CYS A 17 -2.00 1.11 9.89
CA CYS A 17 -0.73 0.50 9.49
C CYS A 17 0.38 1.56 9.42
N GLY A 18 0.11 2.74 8.84
CA GLY A 18 1.05 3.85 8.76
C GLY A 18 1.51 4.36 10.14
N PHE A 19 0.57 4.55 11.08
CA PHE A 19 0.89 4.98 12.45
C PHE A 19 1.64 3.91 13.24
N VAL A 20 1.25 2.63 13.11
CA VAL A 20 1.96 1.53 13.75
C VAL A 20 3.39 1.42 13.21
N ALA A 21 3.57 1.51 11.89
CA ALA A 21 4.88 1.54 11.25
C ALA A 21 5.74 2.72 11.74
N LEU A 22 5.16 3.92 11.87
CA LEU A 22 5.86 5.07 12.46
C LEU A 22 6.25 4.81 13.93
N GLY A 23 5.39 4.13 14.69
CA GLY A 23 5.67 3.69 16.05
C GLY A 23 6.86 2.74 16.16
N ILE A 24 7.02 1.80 15.21
CA ILE A 24 8.18 0.90 15.12
C ILE A 24 9.47 1.73 14.98
N CYS A 25 9.43 2.74 14.12
CA CYS A 25 10.59 3.59 13.80
C CYS A 25 11.03 4.48 14.96
N ARG A 26 10.11 4.89 15.84
CA ARG A 26 10.42 5.71 17.02
C ARG A 26 11.06 4.94 18.17
N ARG A 27 10.87 3.61 18.20
CA ARG A 27 11.33 2.75 19.30
C ARG A 27 12.72 2.16 19.09
N HIS A 28 13.24 2.19 17.87
CA HIS A 28 14.60 1.78 17.58
C HIS A 28 15.55 2.98 17.61
N GLY A 29 16.54 2.92 18.51
CA GLY A 29 17.64 3.89 18.56
C GLY A 29 18.55 3.79 17.34
N ASN A 30 19.39 4.81 17.13
CA ASN A 30 20.48 4.75 16.14
C ASN A 30 21.43 3.57 16.45
N PRO A 31 21.99 2.89 15.43
CA PRO A 31 22.05 3.29 14.02
C PRO A 31 20.86 2.84 13.16
N PRO A 32 20.57 3.57 12.05
CA PRO A 32 19.52 3.18 11.11
C PRO A 32 19.90 1.88 10.40
N THR A 33 19.22 0.78 10.73
CA THR A 33 19.33 -0.46 9.97
C THR A 33 18.43 -0.41 8.75
N LEU A 34 18.77 -1.22 7.74
CA LEU A 34 17.97 -1.38 6.50
C LEU A 34 16.49 -1.66 6.82
N SER A 35 16.24 -2.48 7.85
CA SER A 35 14.90 -2.77 8.37
C SER A 35 14.16 -1.50 8.79
N ILE A 36 14.78 -0.63 9.59
CA ILE A 36 14.12 0.58 10.12
C ILE A 36 13.81 1.56 9.00
N GLU A 37 14.72 1.75 8.05
CA GLU A 37 14.46 2.62 6.91
C GLU A 37 13.35 2.07 6.02
N GLY A 38 13.27 0.75 5.83
CA GLY A 38 12.14 0.11 5.14
C GLY A 38 10.79 0.36 5.83
N TRP A 39 10.75 0.27 7.16
CA TRP A 39 9.55 0.61 7.94
C TRP A 39 9.21 2.10 7.90
N ARG A 40 10.20 3.01 7.85
CA ARG A 40 9.99 4.46 7.69
C ARG A 40 9.36 4.79 6.35
N LEU A 41 9.90 4.21 5.26
CA LEU A 41 9.33 4.34 3.91
C LEU A 41 7.88 3.83 3.88
N THR A 42 7.65 2.66 4.49
CA THR A 42 6.32 2.05 4.59
C THR A 42 5.36 2.96 5.36
N ALA A 43 5.78 3.51 6.50
CA ALA A 43 4.97 4.45 7.28
C ALA A 43 4.58 5.69 6.45
N ALA A 44 5.55 6.31 5.77
CA ALA A 44 5.30 7.49 4.95
C ALA A 44 4.32 7.20 3.81
N ALA A 45 4.54 6.13 3.04
CA ALA A 45 3.66 5.75 1.94
C ALA A 45 2.23 5.47 2.42
N LEU A 46 2.07 4.72 3.51
CA LEU A 46 0.75 4.36 4.05
C LEU A 46 0.02 5.55 4.66
N LEU A 47 0.71 6.49 5.33
CA LEU A 47 0.07 7.69 5.87
C LEU A 47 -0.47 8.59 4.74
N ILE A 48 0.27 8.74 3.65
CA ILE A 48 -0.18 9.50 2.47
C ILE A 48 -1.35 8.76 1.80
N ALA A 49 -1.20 7.46 1.52
CA ALA A 49 -2.23 6.66 0.86
C ALA A 49 -3.52 6.57 1.68
N GLY A 50 -3.39 6.41 3.00
CA GLY A 50 -4.50 6.35 3.94
C GLY A 50 -5.23 7.68 4.03
N SER A 51 -4.51 8.81 4.01
CA SER A 51 -5.11 10.15 3.96
C SER A 51 -5.93 10.36 2.69
N VAL A 52 -5.35 10.01 1.53
CA VAL A 52 -6.07 10.08 0.24
C VAL A 52 -7.30 9.17 0.24
N ALA A 53 -7.17 7.95 0.74
CA ALA A 53 -8.27 7.00 0.85
C ALA A 53 -9.38 7.50 1.80
N ALA A 54 -9.02 8.14 2.91
CA ALA A 54 -9.97 8.69 3.87
C ALA A 54 -10.77 9.83 3.24
N VAL A 55 -10.10 10.80 2.60
CA VAL A 55 -10.76 11.88 1.86
C VAL A 55 -11.70 11.30 0.79
N GLN A 56 -11.21 10.35 -0.01
CA GLN A 56 -12.02 9.72 -1.05
C GLN A 56 -13.23 8.97 -0.48
N ALA A 57 -13.08 8.24 0.64
CA ALA A 57 -14.16 7.52 1.29
C ALA A 57 -15.20 8.48 1.89
N SER A 58 -14.78 9.60 2.49
CA SER A 58 -15.69 10.64 2.99
C SER A 58 -16.49 11.27 1.86
N PHE A 59 -15.85 11.62 0.75
CA PHE A 59 -16.53 12.15 -0.44
C PHE A 59 -17.50 11.11 -1.05
N ALA A 60 -17.08 9.85 -1.16
CA ALA A 60 -17.95 8.78 -1.64
C ALA A 60 -19.17 8.59 -0.73
N GLY A 61 -18.97 8.57 0.59
CA GLY A 61 -20.04 8.48 1.59
C GLY A 61 -21.06 9.60 1.45
N LEU A 62 -20.58 10.84 1.39
CA LEU A 62 -21.42 12.03 1.27
C LEU A 62 -22.17 12.06 -0.08
N SER A 63 -21.51 11.64 -1.18
CA SER A 63 -22.14 11.58 -2.51
C SER A 63 -23.31 10.60 -2.56
N VAL A 64 -23.22 9.46 -1.86
CA VAL A 64 -24.30 8.48 -1.82
C VAL A 64 -25.43 8.95 -0.91
N TYR A 65 -25.12 9.63 0.20
CA TYR A 65 -26.13 10.20 1.09
C TYR A 65 -26.98 11.28 0.40
N LEU A 66 -26.34 12.18 -0.37
CA LEU A 66 -27.01 13.28 -1.06
C LEU A 66 -27.62 12.90 -2.42
N GLY A 67 -27.32 11.70 -2.92
CA GLY A 67 -27.84 11.20 -4.19
C GLY A 67 -27.11 11.71 -5.44
N ALA A 68 -27.42 11.06 -6.58
CA ALA A 68 -26.71 11.25 -7.84
C ALA A 68 -26.92 12.63 -8.50
N SER A 69 -28.01 13.32 -8.17
CA SER A 69 -28.29 14.68 -8.65
C SER A 69 -27.50 15.77 -7.90
N SER A 70 -26.84 15.42 -6.79
CA SER A 70 -26.13 16.40 -5.98
C SER A 70 -24.83 16.89 -6.63
N THR A 71 -24.46 18.15 -6.39
CA THR A 71 -23.17 18.71 -6.80
C THR A 71 -22.00 17.89 -6.24
N ILE A 72 -22.15 17.32 -5.05
CA ILE A 72 -21.12 16.50 -4.41
C ILE A 72 -20.89 15.20 -5.16
N TYR A 73 -21.95 14.54 -5.67
CA TYR A 73 -21.79 13.38 -6.53
C TYR A 73 -21.05 13.71 -7.83
N GLN A 74 -21.39 14.84 -8.47
CA GLN A 74 -20.71 15.27 -9.69
C GLN A 74 -19.23 15.57 -9.45
N GLN A 75 -18.89 16.21 -8.33
CA GLN A 75 -17.50 16.44 -7.93
C GLN A 75 -16.77 15.13 -7.60
N TYR A 76 -17.43 14.18 -6.92
CA TYR A 76 -16.87 12.87 -6.64
C TYR A 76 -16.52 12.13 -7.94
N ILE A 77 -17.44 12.06 -8.90
CA ILE A 77 -17.21 11.41 -10.20
C ILE A 77 -16.09 12.10 -10.97
N ARG A 78 -16.00 13.43 -10.90
CA ARG A 78 -14.93 14.21 -11.55
C ARG A 78 -13.54 13.91 -10.97
N TRP A 79 -13.42 13.77 -9.65
CA TRP A 79 -12.12 13.67 -8.97
C TRP A 79 -11.75 12.25 -8.54
N ALA A 80 -12.65 11.28 -8.61
CA ALA A 80 -12.37 9.89 -8.28
C ALA A 80 -11.19 9.30 -9.08
N PRO A 81 -11.03 9.58 -10.40
CA PRO A 81 -9.87 9.13 -11.14
C PRO A 81 -8.55 9.68 -10.59
N ALA A 82 -8.51 10.97 -10.25
CA ALA A 82 -7.35 11.61 -9.64
C ALA A 82 -6.93 10.94 -8.33
N ALA A 83 -7.89 10.63 -7.44
CA ALA A 83 -7.61 9.94 -6.19
C ALA A 83 -7.11 8.48 -6.39
N ASN A 84 -7.66 7.76 -7.36
CA ASN A 84 -7.23 6.39 -7.67
C ASN A 84 -5.82 6.35 -8.27
N LEU A 85 -5.56 7.21 -9.27
CA LEU A 85 -4.25 7.27 -9.91
C LEU A 85 -3.18 7.83 -8.96
N SER A 86 -3.52 8.80 -8.11
CA SER A 86 -2.61 9.30 -7.06
C SER A 86 -2.10 8.17 -6.15
N ARG A 87 -2.98 7.27 -5.70
CA ARG A 87 -2.58 6.12 -4.87
C ARG A 87 -1.72 5.12 -5.63
N SER A 88 -2.04 4.84 -6.89
CA SER A 88 -1.28 3.89 -7.73
C SER A 88 0.15 4.39 -7.96
N TRP A 89 0.29 5.66 -8.36
CA TRP A 89 1.60 6.28 -8.56
C TRP A 89 2.41 6.46 -7.28
N LEU A 90 1.75 6.74 -6.15
CA LEU A 90 2.38 6.75 -4.84
C LEU A 90 2.98 5.38 -4.49
N MET A 91 2.24 4.29 -4.74
CA MET A 91 2.72 2.94 -4.44
C MET A 91 3.82 2.48 -5.40
N LEU A 92 3.78 2.90 -6.66
CA LEU A 92 4.91 2.76 -7.59
C LEU A 92 6.17 3.47 -7.09
N ALA A 93 6.04 4.72 -6.66
CA ALA A 93 7.14 5.49 -6.08
C ALA A 93 7.69 4.83 -4.81
N PHE A 94 6.81 4.30 -3.96
CA PHE A 94 7.18 3.52 -2.79
C PHE A 94 7.97 2.25 -3.14
N GLY A 95 7.50 1.47 -4.11
CA GLY A 95 8.23 0.28 -4.60
C GLY A 95 9.61 0.63 -5.16
N ALA A 96 9.71 1.70 -5.95
CA ALA A 96 10.97 2.19 -6.47
C ALA A 96 11.95 2.64 -5.35
N LEU A 97 11.44 3.33 -4.33
CA LEU A 97 12.23 3.73 -3.16
C LEU A 97 12.72 2.54 -2.35
N LEU A 98 11.89 1.51 -2.15
CA LEU A 98 12.32 0.27 -1.49
C LEU A 98 13.41 -0.43 -2.30
N LEU A 99 13.25 -0.53 -3.62
CA LEU A 99 14.26 -1.13 -4.49
C LEU A 99 15.59 -0.36 -4.41
N ALA A 100 15.54 0.98 -4.45
CA ALA A 100 16.71 1.84 -4.29
C ALA A 100 17.35 1.69 -2.89
N LEU A 101 16.54 1.53 -1.85
CA LEU A 101 17.02 1.28 -0.49
C LEU A 101 17.80 -0.05 -0.42
N PHE A 102 17.27 -1.13 -1.03
CA PHE A 102 17.95 -2.43 -1.07
C PHE A 102 19.19 -2.44 -1.95
N ALA A 103 19.13 -1.80 -3.12
CA ALA A 103 20.28 -1.67 -4.02
C ALA A 103 21.44 -0.91 -3.37
N SER A 104 21.13 0.13 -2.59
CA SER A 104 22.12 0.96 -1.90
C SER A 104 22.57 0.43 -0.55
N GLY A 105 22.09 -0.75 -0.12
CA GLY A 105 22.44 -1.34 1.18
C GLY A 105 22.01 -0.50 2.39
N GLY A 106 20.93 0.28 2.28
CA GLY A 106 20.46 1.12 3.38
C GLY A 106 21.11 2.49 3.46
N SER A 107 21.56 3.05 2.33
CA SER A 107 22.18 4.38 2.29
C SER A 107 21.29 5.46 2.94
N ARG A 108 21.89 6.31 3.78
CA ARG A 108 21.23 7.45 4.43
C ARG A 108 20.63 8.47 3.45
N LYS A 109 20.95 8.40 2.16
CA LYS A 109 20.42 9.28 1.11
C LYS A 109 18.96 8.96 0.77
N VAL A 110 18.57 7.69 0.73
CA VAL A 110 17.23 7.27 0.29
C VAL A 110 16.12 7.82 1.22
N PRO A 111 16.24 7.73 2.56
CA PRO A 111 15.23 8.29 3.47
C PRO A 111 15.06 9.81 3.33
N ARG A 112 16.13 10.53 3.01
CA ARG A 112 16.09 12.00 2.84
C ARG A 112 15.26 12.43 1.62
N ILE A 113 15.27 11.63 0.56
CA ILE A 113 14.52 11.90 -0.67
C ILE A 113 13.15 11.19 -0.70
N ALA A 114 12.85 10.36 0.29
CA ALA A 114 11.65 9.54 0.30
C ALA A 114 10.35 10.38 0.27
N ALA A 115 10.21 11.33 1.20
CA ALA A 115 9.04 12.19 1.29
C ALA A 115 8.77 12.97 -0.01
N PRO A 116 9.75 13.68 -0.62
CA PRO A 116 9.50 14.38 -1.87
C PRO A 116 9.20 13.44 -3.04
N VAL A 117 9.84 12.26 -3.12
CA VAL A 117 9.56 11.28 -4.18
C VAL A 117 8.16 10.68 -4.05
N LEU A 118 7.74 10.33 -2.82
CA LEU A 118 6.37 9.84 -2.56
C LEU A 118 5.33 10.91 -2.87
N PHE A 119 5.59 12.17 -2.45
CA PHE A 119 4.72 13.29 -2.77
C PHE A 119 4.62 13.54 -4.27
N LEU A 120 5.74 13.51 -4.99
CA LEU A 120 5.79 13.66 -6.43
C LEU A 120 5.02 12.54 -7.13
N GLY A 121 5.16 11.28 -6.70
CA GLY A 121 4.36 10.16 -7.21
C GLY A 121 2.86 10.40 -7.01
N ALA A 122 2.44 10.77 -5.80
CA ALA A 122 1.05 11.12 -5.53
C ALA A 122 0.54 12.28 -6.41
N LEU A 123 1.37 13.30 -6.63
CA LEU A 123 1.05 14.46 -7.46
C LEU A 123 0.93 14.11 -8.96
N ILE A 124 1.84 13.28 -9.48
CA ILE A 124 1.76 12.77 -10.86
C ILE A 124 0.42 12.07 -11.09
N GLY A 125 0.05 11.15 -10.19
CA GLY A 125 -1.23 10.45 -10.31
C GLY A 125 -2.44 11.38 -10.16
N LEU A 126 -2.36 12.38 -9.28
CA LEU A 126 -3.42 13.40 -9.14
C LEU A 126 -3.61 14.18 -10.45
N VAL A 127 -2.52 14.66 -11.06
CA VAL A 127 -2.56 15.41 -12.32
C VAL A 127 -3.07 14.53 -13.45
N MET A 128 -2.54 13.31 -13.60
CA MET A 128 -2.98 12.38 -14.64
C MET A 128 -4.46 12.05 -14.55
N GLY A 129 -4.99 11.84 -13.33
CA GLY A 129 -6.41 11.55 -13.16
C GLY A 129 -7.29 12.79 -13.26
N GLY A 130 -6.77 13.98 -12.94
CA GLY A 130 -7.44 15.24 -13.24
C GLY A 130 -7.62 15.47 -14.74
N VAL A 131 -6.58 15.17 -15.54
CA VAL A 131 -6.61 15.25 -17.02
C VAL A 131 -7.51 14.18 -17.64
N GLU A 132 -7.67 13.01 -17.00
CA GLU A 132 -8.59 11.98 -17.46
C GLU A 132 -10.05 12.44 -17.45
N GLY A 133 -10.42 13.33 -16.53
CA GLY A 133 -11.76 13.88 -16.39
C GLY A 133 -12.70 12.94 -15.62
N PRO A 134 -14.02 13.05 -15.84
CA PRO A 134 -15.02 12.27 -15.09
C PRO A 134 -14.83 10.76 -15.18
N LEU A 135 -15.07 10.06 -14.06
CA LEU A 135 -14.97 8.61 -13.96
C LEU A 135 -15.91 7.94 -14.96
N THR A 136 -15.32 7.30 -15.97
CA THR A 136 -16.00 6.42 -16.91
C THR A 136 -15.37 5.04 -16.82
N ALA A 137 -16.17 4.01 -16.54
CA ALA A 137 -15.66 2.65 -16.30
C ALA A 137 -14.78 2.15 -17.46
N ALA A 138 -15.19 2.41 -18.69
CA ALA A 138 -14.49 1.97 -19.91
C ALA A 138 -13.10 2.60 -20.10
N ARG A 139 -12.87 3.83 -19.61
CA ARG A 139 -11.57 4.51 -19.74
C ARG A 139 -10.69 4.31 -18.52
N HIS A 140 -11.28 4.37 -17.33
CA HIS A 140 -10.54 4.44 -16.09
C HIS A 140 -10.00 3.09 -15.62
N PHE A 141 -10.84 2.05 -15.61
CA PHE A 141 -10.43 0.76 -15.05
C PHE A 141 -9.30 0.08 -15.83
N PRO A 142 -9.26 0.10 -17.18
CA PRO A 142 -8.11 -0.45 -17.90
C PRO A 142 -6.79 0.23 -17.52
N ARG A 143 -6.78 1.55 -17.33
CA ARG A 143 -5.58 2.30 -16.92
C ARG A 143 -5.13 1.93 -15.52
N VAL A 144 -6.06 1.84 -14.57
CA VAL A 144 -5.75 1.39 -13.20
C VAL A 144 -5.20 -0.03 -13.21
N VAL A 145 -5.78 -0.95 -14.00
CA VAL A 145 -5.27 -2.33 -14.12
C VAL A 145 -3.83 -2.37 -14.66
N VAL A 146 -3.53 -1.57 -15.68
CA VAL A 146 -2.14 -1.48 -16.21
C VAL A 146 -1.18 -0.97 -15.14
N LEU A 147 -1.56 0.06 -14.38
CA LEU A 147 -0.72 0.59 -13.30
C LEU A 147 -0.56 -0.41 -12.15
N ASP A 148 -1.65 -1.08 -11.74
CA ASP A 148 -1.62 -2.14 -10.72
C ASP A 148 -0.67 -3.28 -11.16
N LEU A 149 -0.65 -3.63 -12.46
CA LEU A 149 0.27 -4.64 -12.99
C LEU A 149 1.73 -4.18 -12.93
N VAL A 150 2.01 -2.93 -13.31
CA VAL A 150 3.36 -2.35 -13.19
C VAL A 150 3.79 -2.31 -11.72
N GLU A 151 2.89 -1.94 -10.81
CA GLU A 151 3.13 -1.93 -9.37
C GLU A 151 3.43 -3.33 -8.85
N LEU A 152 2.70 -4.34 -9.32
CA LEU A 152 2.94 -5.74 -8.99
C LEU A 152 4.34 -6.19 -9.41
N ILE A 153 4.78 -5.82 -10.62
CA ILE A 153 6.13 -6.15 -11.13
C ILE A 153 7.20 -5.48 -10.27
N VAL A 154 7.05 -4.18 -9.97
CA VAL A 154 8.00 -3.43 -9.15
C VAL A 154 8.10 -4.03 -7.75
N LEU A 155 6.97 -4.34 -7.11
CA LEU A 155 6.97 -4.95 -5.78
C LEU A 155 7.46 -6.41 -5.79
N GLY A 156 7.26 -7.14 -6.88
CA GLY A 156 7.89 -8.44 -7.10
C GLY A 156 9.42 -8.33 -7.11
N ALA A 157 9.97 -7.34 -7.81
CA ALA A 157 11.40 -7.05 -7.80
C ALA A 157 11.91 -6.67 -6.40
N VAL A 158 11.13 -5.90 -5.65
CA VAL A 158 11.41 -5.56 -4.25
C VAL A 158 11.48 -6.81 -3.37
N LEU A 159 10.52 -7.74 -3.51
CA LEU A 159 10.51 -9.00 -2.75
C LEU A 159 11.71 -9.87 -3.07
N LEU A 160 12.10 -9.98 -4.35
CA LEU A 160 13.30 -10.69 -4.77
C LEU A 160 14.58 -10.05 -4.20
N ALA A 161 14.71 -8.73 -4.28
CA ALA A 161 15.83 -8.00 -3.70
C ALA A 161 15.89 -8.20 -2.17
N GLY A 162 14.73 -8.21 -1.52
CA GLY A 162 14.57 -8.46 -0.09
C GLY A 162 14.79 -9.91 0.36
N LEU A 163 14.84 -10.88 -0.56
CA LEU A 163 15.29 -12.25 -0.27
C LEU A 163 16.82 -12.35 -0.23
N VAL A 164 17.49 -11.63 -1.14
CA VAL A 164 18.96 -11.60 -1.24
C VAL A 164 19.59 -10.79 -0.11
N ARG A 165 18.90 -9.75 0.35
CA ARG A 165 19.32 -8.91 1.48
C ARG A 165 18.60 -9.39 2.73
N SER A 166 19.27 -9.46 3.89
CA SER A 166 18.71 -9.89 5.18
C SER A 166 17.63 -8.94 5.72
N MET A 167 16.50 -8.83 5.02
CA MET A 167 15.40 -7.94 5.36
C MET A 167 14.61 -8.47 6.56
N ASP A 168 14.05 -7.55 7.35
CA ASP A 168 13.09 -7.90 8.39
C ASP A 168 11.95 -8.76 7.81
N ARG A 169 11.84 -10.00 8.29
CA ARG A 169 10.84 -10.98 7.82
C ARG A 169 9.42 -10.46 7.98
N LEU A 170 9.15 -9.62 8.98
CA LEU A 170 7.82 -9.04 9.19
C LEU A 170 7.54 -7.93 8.17
N LEU A 171 8.55 -7.15 7.77
CA LEU A 171 8.41 -6.21 6.66
C LEU A 171 8.21 -6.96 5.33
N TRP A 172 8.96 -8.04 5.11
CA TRP A 172 8.79 -8.91 3.93
C TRP A 172 7.38 -9.49 3.87
N SER A 173 6.90 -10.04 4.99
CA SER A 173 5.54 -10.59 5.09
C SER A 173 4.48 -9.52 4.84
N PHE A 174 4.69 -8.30 5.34
CA PHE A 174 3.79 -7.18 5.07
C PHE A 174 3.71 -6.87 3.57
N ILE A 175 4.85 -6.78 2.88
CA ILE A 175 4.91 -6.52 1.44
C ILE A 175 4.28 -7.68 0.66
N VAL A 176 4.53 -8.94 1.04
CA VAL A 176 3.89 -10.11 0.42
C VAL A 176 2.37 -10.05 0.53
N LEU A 177 1.83 -9.78 1.71
CA LEU A 177 0.39 -9.63 1.90
C LEU A 177 -0.18 -8.53 0.99
N TYR A 178 0.53 -7.41 0.84
CA TYR A 178 0.13 -6.35 -0.07
C TYR A 178 0.17 -6.78 -1.54
N VAL A 179 1.23 -7.47 -1.98
CA VAL A 179 1.41 -8.00 -3.34
C VAL A 179 0.32 -9.01 -3.68
N VAL A 180 0.01 -9.95 -2.77
CA VAL A 180 -1.08 -10.92 -2.95
C VAL A 180 -2.43 -10.21 -3.05
N ARG A 181 -2.69 -9.23 -2.18
CA ARG A 181 -3.91 -8.40 -2.26
C ARG A 181 -4.02 -7.70 -3.62
N LEU A 182 -2.92 -7.14 -4.12
CA LEU A 182 -2.87 -6.45 -5.41
C LEU A 182 -3.12 -7.41 -6.57
N ALA A 183 -2.46 -8.57 -6.58
CA ALA A 183 -2.66 -9.61 -7.60
C ALA A 183 -4.12 -10.10 -7.62
N LEU A 184 -4.73 -10.35 -6.47
CA LEU A 184 -6.15 -10.69 -6.37
C LEU A 184 -7.05 -9.56 -6.89
N ASN A 185 -6.71 -8.29 -6.63
CA ASN A 185 -7.45 -7.15 -7.16
C ASN A 185 -7.39 -7.09 -8.70
N ILE A 186 -6.22 -7.32 -9.29
CA ILE A 186 -6.03 -7.38 -10.74
C ILE A 186 -6.86 -8.51 -11.34
N LEU A 187 -6.77 -9.72 -10.78
CA LEU A 187 -7.56 -10.88 -11.22
C LEU A 187 -9.07 -10.60 -11.11
N TRP A 188 -9.51 -9.94 -10.04
CA TRP A 188 -10.91 -9.55 -9.85
C TRP A 188 -11.38 -8.53 -10.89
N MET A 189 -10.54 -7.56 -11.24
CA MET A 189 -10.85 -6.57 -12.27
C MET A 189 -10.85 -7.20 -13.66
N ALA A 190 -9.90 -8.09 -13.95
CA ALA A 190 -9.86 -8.87 -15.18
C ALA A 190 -11.13 -9.73 -15.34
N ALA A 191 -11.54 -10.45 -14.29
CA ALA A 191 -12.78 -11.22 -14.29
C ALA A 191 -14.03 -10.35 -14.53
N ARG A 192 -14.06 -9.14 -13.97
CA ARG A 192 -15.15 -8.17 -14.22
C ARG A 192 -15.20 -7.61 -15.63
N ALA A 193 -14.09 -7.62 -16.37
CA ALA A 193 -14.10 -7.17 -17.76
C ALA A 193 -14.98 -8.06 -18.66
N TRP A 194 -15.29 -9.29 -18.22
CA TRP A 194 -16.14 -10.25 -18.93
C TRP A 194 -17.63 -10.17 -18.54
N VAL A 195 -18.06 -9.10 -17.85
CA VAL A 195 -19.41 -8.99 -17.28
C VAL A 195 -20.54 -9.13 -18.30
N ASP A 196 -20.30 -8.73 -19.55
CA ASP A 196 -21.30 -8.77 -20.63
C ASP A 196 -21.31 -10.12 -21.36
N THR A 197 -20.50 -11.10 -20.92
CA THR A 197 -20.46 -12.43 -21.55
C THR A 197 -21.51 -13.35 -20.92
N PRO A 198 -22.49 -13.86 -21.69
CA PRO A 198 -23.54 -14.72 -21.17
C PRO A 198 -22.98 -15.98 -20.48
N GLY A 199 -23.52 -16.33 -19.32
CA GLY A 199 -23.13 -17.54 -18.58
C GLY A 199 -21.83 -17.44 -17.77
N ILE A 200 -21.13 -16.30 -17.81
CA ILE A 200 -19.90 -16.10 -17.02
C ILE A 200 -20.24 -15.57 -15.62
N TRP A 201 -19.67 -16.20 -14.59
CA TRP A 201 -19.75 -15.71 -13.22
C TRP A 201 -18.95 -14.42 -13.06
N VAL A 202 -19.56 -13.38 -12.47
CA VAL A 202 -18.93 -12.07 -12.29
C VAL A 202 -18.77 -11.76 -10.80
N PRO A 203 -17.55 -11.47 -10.35
CA PRO A 203 -17.31 -11.31 -8.93
C PRO A 203 -17.83 -9.95 -8.42
N SER A 204 -18.47 -9.94 -7.25
CA SER A 204 -19.19 -8.76 -6.74
C SER A 204 -18.24 -7.64 -6.27
N ALA A 205 -18.66 -6.38 -6.40
CA ALA A 205 -17.88 -5.25 -5.89
C ALA A 205 -17.67 -5.34 -4.36
N ARG A 206 -18.66 -5.87 -3.64
CA ARG A 206 -18.59 -6.08 -2.19
C ARG A 206 -17.52 -7.09 -1.80
N GLY A 207 -17.43 -8.22 -2.52
CA GLY A 207 -16.41 -9.25 -2.28
C GLY A 207 -14.99 -8.69 -2.40
N ARG A 208 -14.73 -7.89 -3.45
CA ARG A 208 -13.43 -7.21 -3.65
C ARG A 208 -13.01 -6.35 -2.46
N VAL A 209 -13.96 -5.58 -1.93
CA VAL A 209 -13.71 -4.67 -0.80
C VAL A 209 -13.52 -5.47 0.49
N MET A 210 -14.28 -6.55 0.72
CA MET A 210 -14.09 -7.42 1.87
C MET A 210 -12.71 -8.09 1.88
N ILE A 211 -12.26 -8.62 0.74
CA ILE A 211 -10.91 -9.18 0.59
C ILE A 211 -9.87 -8.11 0.93
N SER A 212 -10.01 -6.91 0.36
CA SER A 212 -9.08 -5.81 0.63
C SER A 212 -9.02 -5.47 2.13
N ALA A 213 -10.17 -5.40 2.81
CA ALA A 213 -10.24 -5.16 4.24
C ALA A 213 -9.55 -6.26 5.06
N ALA A 214 -9.74 -7.53 4.70
CA ALA A 214 -9.09 -8.67 5.36
C ALA A 214 -7.56 -8.59 5.24
N PHE A 215 -7.03 -8.29 4.05
CA PHE A 215 -5.58 -8.12 3.86
C PHE A 215 -5.02 -6.93 4.65
N TRP A 216 -5.74 -5.80 4.70
CA TRP A 216 -5.32 -4.65 5.51
C TRP A 216 -5.35 -4.94 7.00
N ALA A 217 -6.32 -5.70 7.48
CA ALA A 217 -6.35 -6.17 8.86
C ALA A 217 -5.16 -7.08 9.17
N ALA A 218 -4.86 -8.05 8.30
CA ALA A 218 -3.69 -8.93 8.46
C ALA A 218 -2.37 -8.15 8.47
N MET A 219 -2.21 -7.20 7.55
CA MET A 219 -1.05 -6.30 7.50
C MET A 219 -0.91 -5.47 8.79
N LEU A 220 -2.03 -4.96 9.33
CA LEU A 220 -2.03 -4.25 10.61
C LEU A 220 -1.61 -5.17 11.76
N THR A 221 -2.07 -6.42 11.78
CA THR A 221 -1.64 -7.43 12.77
C THR A 221 -0.14 -7.69 12.69
N VAL A 222 0.43 -7.85 11.48
CA VAL A 222 1.87 -8.04 11.28
C VAL A 222 2.66 -6.84 11.78
N ALA A 223 2.26 -5.62 11.41
CA ALA A 223 2.90 -4.40 11.87
C ALA A 223 2.76 -4.22 13.40
N GLY A 224 1.59 -4.55 13.96
CA GLY A 224 1.32 -4.50 15.39
C GLY A 224 2.20 -5.47 16.18
N TYR A 225 2.34 -6.71 15.68
CA TYR A 225 3.25 -7.70 16.25
C TYR A 225 4.71 -7.21 16.22
N ARG A 226 5.15 -6.64 15.09
CA ARG A 226 6.49 -6.05 14.97
C ARG A 226 6.73 -4.92 15.98
N LEU A 227 5.72 -4.07 16.21
CA LEU A 227 5.77 -3.00 17.21
C LEU A 227 5.87 -3.55 18.63
N LEU A 228 5.14 -4.63 18.95
CA LEU A 228 5.25 -5.31 20.24
C LEU A 228 6.67 -5.85 20.48
N LEU A 229 7.28 -6.47 19.47
CA LEU A 229 8.68 -6.92 19.54
C LEU A 229 9.64 -5.74 19.74
N ALA A 230 9.45 -4.63 19.02
CA ALA A 230 10.25 -3.42 19.19
C ALA A 230 10.15 -2.84 20.61
N ARG A 231 8.96 -2.85 21.20
CA ARG A 231 8.75 -2.41 22.59
C ARG A 231 9.46 -3.29 23.62
N ARG A 232 9.71 -4.56 23.27
CA ARG A 232 10.49 -5.52 24.09
C ARG A 232 12.00 -5.47 23.81
N GLY A 233 12.47 -4.57 22.94
CA GLY A 233 13.89 -4.50 22.55
C GLY A 233 14.35 -5.64 21.65
N ILE A 234 13.43 -6.43 21.08
CA ILE A 234 13.79 -7.55 20.19
C ILE A 234 14.05 -7.01 18.79
N HIS A 235 15.29 -7.18 18.32
CA HIS A 235 15.71 -6.83 16.98
C HIS A 235 15.50 -8.03 16.03
N PRO A 236 14.87 -7.84 14.86
CA PRO A 236 14.58 -8.93 13.92
C PRO A 236 15.84 -9.60 13.35
N GLU A 237 16.95 -8.86 13.30
CA GLU A 237 18.26 -9.37 12.89
C GLU A 237 18.78 -10.44 13.86
N ALA A 238 18.28 -10.50 15.10
CA ALA A 238 18.60 -11.58 16.04
C ALA A 238 17.80 -12.88 15.78
N LEU A 239 16.85 -12.86 14.84
CA LEU A 239 16.05 -14.04 14.44
C LEU A 239 16.57 -14.71 13.17
N THR A 240 17.71 -14.27 12.62
CA THR A 240 18.38 -15.01 11.54
C THR A 240 18.99 -16.30 12.10
N LEU A 241 18.69 -17.40 11.40
CA LEU A 241 19.09 -18.77 11.70
C LEU A 241 20.60 -18.97 11.41
N ASP A 242 21.45 -18.27 12.13
CA ASP A 242 22.85 -18.64 12.20
C ASP A 242 23.23 -18.67 13.69
N PRO A 243 23.25 -19.85 14.33
CA PRO A 243 23.97 -19.96 15.58
C PRO A 243 25.42 -19.68 15.23
N GLN A 244 25.89 -18.46 15.51
CA GLN A 244 27.31 -18.17 15.49
C GLN A 244 28.00 -19.30 16.28
N PRO A 245 28.89 -20.09 15.68
CA PRO A 245 29.63 -21.09 16.43
C PRO A 245 30.36 -20.32 17.51
N GLU A 246 30.01 -20.60 18.77
CA GLU A 246 30.69 -20.04 19.94
C GLU A 246 32.18 -20.39 19.77
N THR A 247 32.96 -19.43 19.30
CA THR A 247 34.41 -19.50 19.37
C THR A 247 34.76 -19.33 20.84
N HIS A 248 34.62 -20.41 21.60
CA HIS A 248 35.26 -20.60 22.89
C HIS A 248 36.77 -20.69 22.65
N THR A 249 37.42 -19.54 22.53
CA THR A 249 38.86 -19.44 22.83
C THR A 249 39.03 -19.56 24.33
N ARG A 250 39.59 -20.70 24.75
CA ARG A 250 40.15 -20.93 26.08
C ARG A 250 41.38 -20.06 26.31
#